data_AF-A0A635R8X1-F1
#
_entry.id   AF-A0A635R8X1-F1
#
_cell.length_a   1.000
_cell.length_b   1.000
_cell.length_c   1.000
_cell.angle_alpha   90.00
_cell.angle_beta   90.00
_cell.angle_gamma   90.00
#
_symmetry.space_group_name_H-M   'P 1'
#
loop_
_entity.id
_entity.type
_entity.pdbx_description
1 polymer ?
#
loop_
_entity_poly.entity_id
_entity_poly.type
_entity_poly.pdbx_seq_one_letter_code
_entity_poly.pdbx_strand_id
1 'polypeptide(L)'
;MFSQAELNQAVIKGRYEDPSAIQLVNAVKNNNQRIRNYLESIQTSVGSGHLVLKILAAIGYAGEPTYEEIEWACRRKLSDIGNALRLTSVGEYGQVFNGAFIEGQDEIISLVARPVDPNLSFRDYTPAVYLYHEYTNLNWTLGNGKPRGISIIEINLVALLWQYVLAEQYYRTQPEPITRLVYAQRHIIYRMLPSYMDIAFLNIHRAIAIGKEIEEENPLRVIPTPPLRDLAIRHAKAISKSLRAGKPLPAVVMAHIPQIFEDPHKPSTALDRILFKEPGSTIQGSWHRNIVNWYWALFCLQYDNASMGKYKSNLMVRIARFEDAKILEKLTRSARNYYRHELILPLYSALEK
;
A
#
# COMPACT_ATOMS: atom_id res chain seq x y z
N MET A 1 -1.09 -15.97 9.28
CA MET A 1 -2.26 -16.59 8.63
C MET A 1 -1.87 -17.23 7.30
N PHE A 2 -1.03 -16.59 6.48
CA PHE A 2 -0.73 -17.06 5.12
C PHE A 2 0.62 -17.78 5.05
N SER A 3 0.64 -19.03 4.55
CA SER A 3 1.86 -19.76 4.20
C SER A 3 2.05 -19.83 2.69
N GLN A 4 3.30 -20.05 2.23
CA GLN A 4 3.60 -20.14 0.80
C GLN A 4 2.83 -21.26 0.10
N ALA A 5 2.66 -22.41 0.76
CA ALA A 5 1.91 -23.54 0.21
C ALA A 5 0.43 -23.19 -0.03
N GLU A 6 -0.16 -22.33 0.80
CA GLU A 6 -1.57 -21.93 0.67
C GLU A 6 -1.78 -20.91 -0.43
N LEU A 7 -0.81 -20.01 -0.64
CA LEU A 7 -0.81 -19.13 -1.80
C LEU A 7 -0.82 -19.96 -3.09
N ASN A 8 0.02 -20.99 -3.17
CA ASN A 8 0.07 -21.89 -4.32
C ASN A 8 -1.26 -22.63 -4.51
N GLN A 9 -1.90 -23.08 -3.43
CA GLN A 9 -3.23 -23.71 -3.51
C GLN A 9 -4.32 -22.75 -4.02
N ALA A 10 -4.28 -21.47 -3.64
CA ALA A 10 -5.25 -20.49 -4.12
C ALA A 10 -5.11 -20.23 -5.63
N VAL A 11 -3.89 -20.28 -6.16
CA VAL A 11 -3.64 -20.23 -7.61
C VAL A 11 -4.26 -21.44 -8.31
N ILE A 12 -4.14 -22.64 -7.72
CA ILE A 12 -4.67 -23.89 -8.30
C ILE A 12 -6.20 -23.97 -8.24
N LYS A 13 -6.82 -23.50 -7.15
CA LYS A 13 -8.28 -23.63 -6.94
C LYS A 13 -9.13 -22.73 -7.84
N GLY A 14 -8.52 -21.92 -8.69
CA GLY A 14 -9.20 -21.06 -9.65
C GLY A 14 -9.81 -19.82 -8.98
N ARG A 15 -10.04 -18.79 -9.80
CA ARG A 15 -10.71 -17.55 -9.41
C ARG A 15 -12.17 -17.65 -9.82
N TYR A 16 -13.09 -17.15 -8.98
CA TYR A 16 -14.43 -16.90 -9.47
C TYR A 16 -14.37 -15.77 -10.50
N GLU A 17 -14.70 -16.07 -11.75
CA GLU A 17 -14.75 -15.08 -12.82
C GLU A 17 -16.09 -14.34 -12.76
N ASP A 18 -16.09 -13.15 -12.16
CA ASP A 18 -17.21 -12.22 -12.24
C ASP A 18 -17.03 -11.31 -13.48
N PRO A 19 -17.99 -11.28 -14.44
CA PRO A 19 -17.96 -10.36 -15.57
C PRO A 19 -17.79 -8.89 -15.16
N SER A 20 -18.22 -8.50 -13.95
CA SER A 20 -18.04 -7.14 -13.46
C SER A 20 -16.56 -6.79 -13.16
N ALA A 21 -15.72 -7.78 -12.86
CA ALA A 21 -14.28 -7.60 -12.70
C ALA A 21 -13.61 -7.18 -14.02
N ILE A 22 -14.02 -7.80 -15.14
CA ILE A 22 -13.53 -7.47 -16.48
C ILE A 22 -13.92 -6.02 -16.83
N GLN A 23 -15.15 -5.63 -16.53
CA GLN A 23 -15.63 -4.26 -16.75
C GLN A 23 -14.82 -3.24 -15.92
N LEU A 24 -14.55 -3.54 -14.65
CA LEU A 24 -13.71 -2.71 -13.78
C LEU A 24 -12.30 -2.53 -14.32
N VAL A 25 -11.62 -3.63 -14.63
CA VAL A 25 -10.24 -3.60 -15.15
C VAL A 25 -10.18 -2.84 -16.48
N ASN A 26 -11.13 -3.06 -17.38
CA ASN A 26 -11.21 -2.32 -18.64
C ASN A 26 -11.46 -0.82 -18.41
N ALA A 27 -12.34 -0.46 -17.47
CA ALA A 27 -12.58 0.94 -17.12
C ALA A 27 -11.31 1.61 -16.60
N VAL A 28 -10.53 0.95 -15.74
CA VAL A 28 -9.25 1.48 -15.27
C VAL A 28 -8.24 1.57 -16.41
N LYS A 29 -8.01 0.49 -17.17
CA LYS A 29 -7.06 0.44 -18.28
C LYS A 29 -7.29 1.56 -19.30
N ASN A 30 -8.55 1.78 -19.69
CA ASN A 30 -8.91 2.78 -20.70
C ASN A 30 -8.72 4.23 -20.23
N ASN A 31 -8.71 4.47 -18.91
CA ASN A 31 -8.65 5.82 -18.34
C ASN A 31 -7.29 6.14 -17.69
N ASN A 32 -6.52 5.12 -17.27
CA ASN A 32 -5.28 5.28 -16.51
C ASN A 32 -4.25 6.14 -17.26
N GLN A 33 -4.00 5.84 -18.54
CA GLN A 33 -3.03 6.62 -19.32
C GLN A 33 -3.46 8.08 -19.48
N ARG A 34 -4.75 8.33 -19.70
CA ARG A 34 -5.29 9.70 -19.86
C ARG A 34 -5.15 10.49 -18.57
N ILE A 35 -5.49 9.89 -17.44
CA ILE A 35 -5.40 10.54 -16.12
C ILE A 35 -3.94 10.74 -15.73
N ARG A 36 -3.06 9.78 -16.01
CA ARG A 36 -1.61 9.90 -15.83
C ARG A 36 -1.07 11.10 -16.62
N ASN A 37 -1.39 11.19 -17.92
CA ASN A 37 -0.94 12.30 -18.77
C ASN A 37 -1.41 13.66 -18.23
N TYR A 38 -2.63 13.72 -17.71
CA TYR A 38 -3.14 14.94 -17.07
C TYR A 38 -2.41 15.27 -15.78
N LEU A 39 -2.28 14.32 -14.84
CA LEU A 39 -1.56 14.57 -13.58
C LEU A 39 -0.10 14.96 -13.82
N GLU A 40 0.52 14.42 -14.88
CA GLU A 40 1.86 14.78 -15.32
C GLU A 40 1.93 16.17 -16.01
N SER A 41 0.84 16.70 -16.57
CA SER A 41 0.84 18.03 -17.19
C SER A 41 0.65 19.18 -16.19
N ILE A 42 0.06 18.91 -15.03
CA ILE A 42 -0.14 19.94 -14.01
C ILE A 42 1.22 20.31 -13.37
N GLN A 43 1.38 21.60 -13.06
CA GLN A 43 2.54 22.16 -12.36
C GLN A 43 2.38 22.10 -10.82
N THR A 44 1.64 21.13 -10.31
CA THR A 44 1.50 20.91 -8.87
C THR A 44 2.87 20.55 -8.29
N SER A 45 3.16 21.05 -7.10
CA SER A 45 4.42 20.79 -6.42
C SER A 45 4.18 20.45 -4.96
N VAL A 46 5.07 19.62 -4.40
CA VAL A 46 5.10 19.41 -2.95
C VAL A 46 5.74 20.61 -2.24
N GLY A 47 5.45 20.78 -0.95
CA GLY A 47 6.15 21.77 -0.13
C GLY A 47 7.67 21.50 -0.05
N SER A 48 8.48 22.55 0.08
CA SER A 48 9.95 22.43 0.13
C SER A 48 10.48 21.53 1.25
N GLY A 49 9.74 21.42 2.36
CA GLY A 49 10.06 20.56 3.50
C GLY A 49 9.49 19.14 3.43
N HIS A 50 8.97 18.71 2.28
CA HIS A 50 8.33 17.40 2.13
C HIS A 50 9.29 16.24 2.46
N LEU A 51 8.77 15.19 3.10
CA LEU A 51 9.55 14.06 3.62
C LEU A 51 10.41 13.38 2.55
N VAL A 52 9.82 13.11 1.38
CA VAL A 52 10.53 12.52 0.23
C VAL A 52 11.79 13.32 -0.16
N LEU A 53 11.71 14.65 -0.15
CA LEU A 53 12.86 15.51 -0.48
C LEU A 53 13.93 15.47 0.60
N LYS A 54 13.52 15.40 1.88
CA LYS A 54 14.43 15.21 3.01
C LYS A 54 15.17 13.87 2.91
N ILE A 55 14.47 12.80 2.53
CA ILE A 55 15.08 11.48 2.32
C ILE A 55 16.09 11.54 1.17
N LEU A 56 15.71 12.08 0.00
CA LEU A 56 16.61 12.22 -1.14
C LEU A 56 17.88 13.00 -0.78
N ALA A 57 17.75 14.11 -0.04
CA ALA A 57 18.87 14.90 0.43
C ALA A 57 19.77 14.15 1.42
N ALA A 58 19.18 13.33 2.30
CA ALA A 58 19.92 12.56 3.30
C ALA A 58 20.74 11.40 2.71
N ILE A 59 20.26 10.79 1.61
CA ILE A 59 21.04 9.77 0.90
C ILE A 59 22.26 10.44 0.26
N GLY A 60 22.04 11.43 -0.61
CA GLY A 60 23.09 12.11 -1.37
C GLY A 60 23.84 11.18 -2.34
N TYR A 61 24.30 11.74 -3.45
CA TYR A 61 25.17 11.07 -4.42
C TYR A 61 26.06 12.10 -5.10
N ALA A 62 27.17 11.65 -5.67
CA ALA A 62 28.13 12.51 -6.36
C ALA A 62 28.27 12.08 -7.82
N GLY A 63 28.48 13.06 -8.71
CA GLY A 63 28.73 12.80 -10.13
C GLY A 63 27.58 12.09 -10.86
N GLU A 64 27.95 11.18 -11.75
CA GLU A 64 27.05 10.26 -12.44
C GLU A 64 27.25 8.86 -11.85
N PRO A 65 26.51 8.51 -10.78
CA PRO A 65 26.73 7.25 -10.08
C PRO A 65 26.23 6.06 -10.88
N THR A 66 26.88 4.90 -10.72
CA THR A 66 26.34 3.64 -11.24
C THR A 66 25.20 3.13 -10.37
N TYR A 67 24.42 2.19 -10.90
CA TYR A 67 23.35 1.55 -10.15
C TYR A 67 23.88 0.82 -8.90
N GLU A 68 25.01 0.13 -9.01
CA GLU A 68 25.64 -0.60 -7.89
C GLU A 68 26.09 0.35 -6.78
N GLU A 69 26.64 1.52 -7.14
CA GLU A 69 27.02 2.56 -6.17
C GLU A 69 25.80 3.07 -5.40
N ILE A 70 24.68 3.29 -6.09
CA ILE A 70 23.41 3.70 -5.49
C ILE A 70 22.85 2.62 -4.58
N GLU A 71 22.79 1.38 -5.05
CA GLU A 71 22.27 0.27 -4.25
C GLU A 71 23.06 0.14 -2.94
N TRP A 72 24.39 0.18 -3.04
CA TRP A 72 25.27 0.08 -1.89
C TRP A 72 25.15 1.29 -0.94
N ALA A 73 25.08 2.52 -1.48
CA ALA A 73 24.88 3.73 -0.69
C ALA A 73 23.55 3.69 0.09
N CYS A 74 22.45 3.32 -0.57
CA CYS A 74 21.13 3.22 0.04
C CYS A 74 21.08 2.15 1.14
N ARG A 75 21.67 0.98 0.93
CA ARG A 75 21.74 -0.09 1.94
C ARG A 75 22.49 0.35 3.19
N ARG A 76 23.64 1.03 3.03
CA ARG A 76 24.42 1.52 4.18
C ARG A 76 23.68 2.61 4.96
N LYS A 77 23.05 3.54 4.25
CA LYS A 77 22.38 4.71 4.87
C LYS A 77 20.98 4.41 5.41
N LEU A 78 20.41 3.24 5.12
CA LEU A 78 19.04 2.89 5.50
C LEU A 78 18.76 3.11 6.99
N SER A 79 19.62 2.56 7.85
CA SER A 79 19.47 2.67 9.31
C SER A 79 19.66 4.11 9.78
N ASP A 80 20.68 4.80 9.26
CA ASP A 80 21.00 6.19 9.66
C ASP A 80 19.87 7.16 9.29
N ILE A 81 19.32 7.05 8.08
CA ILE A 81 18.18 7.84 7.63
C ILE A 81 16.94 7.51 8.45
N GLY A 82 16.68 6.22 8.68
CA GLY A 82 15.58 5.75 9.51
C GLY A 82 15.62 6.37 10.91
N ASN A 83 16.77 6.32 11.57
CA ASN A 83 16.96 6.90 12.90
C ASN A 83 16.85 8.44 12.87
N ALA A 84 17.53 9.10 11.95
CA ALA A 84 17.57 10.57 11.88
C ALA A 84 16.19 11.18 11.59
N LEU A 85 15.39 10.53 10.75
CA LEU A 85 14.05 10.99 10.39
C LEU A 85 12.96 10.33 11.22
N ARG A 86 13.28 9.42 12.15
CA ARG A 86 12.34 8.65 12.98
C ARG A 86 11.34 7.84 12.13
N LEU A 87 11.84 7.21 11.07
CA LEU A 87 11.08 6.36 10.16
C LEU A 87 11.25 4.89 10.57
N THR A 88 10.23 4.08 10.33
CA THR A 88 10.29 2.65 10.64
C THR A 88 11.39 2.00 9.80
N SER A 89 12.38 1.38 10.44
CA SER A 89 13.54 0.80 9.79
C SER A 89 14.20 -0.28 10.67
N VAL A 90 15.33 -0.83 10.26
CA VAL A 90 16.01 -1.93 10.98
C VAL A 90 16.33 -1.56 12.45
N GLY A 91 16.63 -0.28 12.73
CA GLY A 91 16.99 0.20 14.07
C GLY A 91 15.90 1.00 14.80
N GLU A 92 14.81 1.38 14.13
CA GLU A 92 13.83 2.35 14.63
C GLU A 92 12.41 1.83 14.43
N TYR A 93 11.60 1.87 15.50
CA TYR A 93 10.18 1.51 15.44
C TYR A 93 9.37 2.51 14.62
N GLY A 94 9.88 3.73 14.48
CA GLY A 94 9.27 4.82 13.76
C GLY A 94 8.30 5.60 14.64
N GLN A 95 8.01 6.83 14.22
CA GLN A 95 6.94 7.65 14.81
C GLN A 95 5.76 7.76 13.86
N VAL A 96 4.65 8.27 14.39
CA VAL A 96 3.48 8.64 13.59
C VAL A 96 3.70 10.05 13.06
N PHE A 97 3.66 10.18 11.74
CA PHE A 97 3.66 11.46 11.04
C PHE A 97 2.23 11.90 10.82
N ASN A 98 2.02 13.20 10.67
CA ASN A 98 0.72 13.75 10.29
C ASN A 98 0.90 14.60 9.03
N GLY A 99 0.15 14.28 7.98
CA GLY A 99 0.11 15.11 6.79
C GLY A 99 1.33 15.03 5.87
N ALA A 100 2.14 13.98 5.91
CA ALA A 100 3.32 13.91 5.04
C ALA A 100 2.95 13.55 3.60
N PHE A 101 1.86 12.80 3.35
CA PHE A 101 1.35 12.50 2.01
C PHE A 101 -0.11 12.91 1.80
N ILE A 102 -0.98 12.70 2.78
CA ILE A 102 -2.38 13.15 2.77
C ILE A 102 -2.59 14.11 3.93
N GLU A 103 -3.06 15.33 3.64
CA GLU A 103 -3.25 16.37 4.65
C GLU A 103 -4.06 15.88 5.87
N GLY A 104 -3.52 16.10 7.07
CA GLY A 104 -4.13 15.71 8.35
C GLY A 104 -4.16 14.21 8.65
N GLN A 105 -3.74 13.34 7.72
CA GLN A 105 -3.72 11.90 7.89
C GLN A 105 -2.56 11.46 8.80
N ASP A 106 -2.85 10.59 9.77
CA ASP A 106 -1.81 9.89 10.53
C ASP A 106 -1.15 8.81 9.66
N GLU A 107 0.18 8.79 9.64
CA GLU A 107 0.99 8.03 8.70
C GLU A 107 2.17 7.35 9.39
N ILE A 108 2.38 6.07 9.12
CA ILE A 108 3.61 5.34 9.45
C ILE A 108 4.39 5.16 8.16
N ILE A 109 5.63 5.62 8.17
CA ILE A 109 6.52 5.53 7.03
C ILE A 109 7.57 4.46 7.30
N SER A 110 7.64 3.47 6.42
CA SER A 110 8.59 2.38 6.44
C SER A 110 9.66 2.56 5.37
N LEU A 111 10.92 2.40 5.74
CA LEU A 111 12.04 2.44 4.80
C LEU A 111 12.57 1.05 4.51
N VAL A 112 12.82 0.81 3.23
CA VAL A 112 13.54 -0.38 2.73
C VAL A 112 14.59 0.02 1.72
N ALA A 113 15.57 -0.86 1.49
CA ALA A 113 16.57 -0.69 0.44
C ALA A 113 16.68 -1.99 -0.36
N ARG A 114 15.65 -2.26 -1.17
CA ARG A 114 15.58 -3.47 -2.01
C ARG A 114 16.09 -3.18 -3.42
N PRO A 115 16.86 -4.10 -4.03
CA PRO A 115 17.22 -4.00 -5.44
C PRO A 115 16.00 -3.79 -6.33
N VAL A 116 16.19 -3.09 -7.44
CA VAL A 116 15.19 -2.89 -8.50
C VAL A 116 15.80 -3.24 -9.84
N ASP A 117 14.97 -3.48 -10.86
CA ASP A 117 15.48 -3.62 -12.23
C ASP A 117 16.02 -2.27 -12.70
N PRO A 118 17.34 -2.13 -12.95
CA PRO A 118 17.94 -0.85 -13.32
C PRO A 118 17.55 -0.39 -14.72
N ASN A 119 17.03 -1.30 -15.57
CA ASN A 119 16.73 -1.03 -16.98
C ASN A 119 15.33 -0.45 -17.20
N LEU A 120 14.52 -0.32 -16.15
CA LEU A 120 13.21 0.31 -16.26
C LEU A 120 13.34 1.78 -16.63
N SER A 121 12.38 2.30 -17.39
CA SER A 121 12.24 3.74 -17.59
C SER A 121 12.11 4.42 -16.23
N PHE A 122 12.75 5.58 -16.05
CA PHE A 122 12.57 6.37 -14.83
C PHE A 122 11.10 6.66 -14.52
N ARG A 123 10.26 6.73 -15.56
CA ARG A 123 8.82 6.96 -15.44
C ARG A 123 8.03 5.79 -14.87
N ASP A 124 8.61 4.59 -14.83
CA ASP A 124 7.91 3.38 -14.43
C ASP A 124 8.30 2.88 -13.04
N TYR A 125 9.32 3.49 -12.41
CA TYR A 125 9.58 3.24 -10.99
C TYR A 125 8.44 3.76 -10.11
N THR A 126 8.15 2.98 -9.07
CA THR A 126 7.20 3.33 -8.00
C THR A 126 7.94 3.29 -6.66
N PRO A 127 8.68 4.35 -6.31
CA PRO A 127 9.57 4.31 -5.15
C PRO A 127 8.85 4.39 -3.81
N ALA A 128 7.60 4.86 -3.79
CA ALA A 128 6.75 4.90 -2.62
C ALA A 128 5.41 4.22 -2.93
N VAL A 129 4.91 3.43 -2.00
CA VAL A 129 3.62 2.72 -2.13
C VAL A 129 2.84 2.75 -0.82
N TYR A 130 1.52 2.76 -0.91
CA TYR A 130 0.68 2.42 0.23
C TYR A 130 0.72 0.91 0.47
N LEU A 131 0.98 0.52 1.71
CA LEU A 131 0.78 -0.84 2.20
C LEU A 131 -0.61 -1.01 2.82
N TYR A 132 -1.15 0.08 3.39
CA TYR A 132 -2.46 0.11 4.02
C TYR A 132 -2.99 1.55 4.18
N HIS A 133 -4.32 1.69 4.11
CA HIS A 133 -5.08 2.85 4.56
C HIS A 133 -6.55 2.45 4.76
N GLU A 134 -7.38 3.34 5.32
CA GLU A 134 -8.81 3.07 5.57
C GLU A 134 -9.76 3.51 4.45
N TYR A 135 -9.31 4.44 3.61
CA TYR A 135 -10.18 5.03 2.60
C TYR A 135 -10.80 4.03 1.62
N THR A 136 -12.01 4.32 1.13
CA THR A 136 -12.70 3.54 0.10
C THR A 136 -12.89 4.30 -1.24
N ASN A 137 -12.29 5.48 -1.41
CA ASN A 137 -12.50 6.31 -2.61
C ASN A 137 -11.69 5.81 -3.82
N LEU A 138 -12.35 5.63 -4.98
CA LEU A 138 -11.72 5.34 -6.27
C LEU A 138 -11.78 6.54 -7.22
N ASN A 139 -11.54 7.74 -6.68
CA ASN A 139 -11.69 9.01 -7.39
C ASN A 139 -10.42 9.53 -8.07
N TRP A 140 -9.39 8.71 -8.24
CA TRP A 140 -8.13 9.07 -8.89
C TRP A 140 -7.35 10.20 -8.19
N THR A 141 -7.57 10.38 -6.89
CA THR A 141 -6.79 11.27 -6.02
C THR A 141 -6.42 10.55 -4.72
N LEU A 142 -5.37 11.02 -4.07
CA LEU A 142 -5.02 10.56 -2.73
C LEU A 142 -5.90 11.28 -1.69
N GLY A 143 -6.63 10.51 -0.88
CA GLY A 143 -7.56 11.04 0.11
C GLY A 143 -8.76 11.78 -0.50
N ASN A 144 -9.56 12.38 0.38
CA ASN A 144 -10.74 13.19 0.03
C ASN A 144 -10.91 14.43 0.93
N GLY A 145 -9.82 14.88 1.55
CA GLY A 145 -9.82 16.05 2.46
C GLY A 145 -10.32 15.74 3.88
N LYS A 146 -10.60 14.48 4.21
CA LYS A 146 -10.97 14.05 5.57
C LYS A 146 -10.00 12.96 6.05
N PRO A 147 -9.16 13.22 7.06
CA PRO A 147 -8.28 12.22 7.65
C PRO A 147 -9.04 10.98 8.14
N ARG A 148 -8.48 9.78 7.90
CA ARG A 148 -9.08 8.50 8.31
C ARG A 148 -8.06 7.53 8.85
N GLY A 149 -8.19 7.20 10.12
CA GLY A 149 -7.38 6.16 10.76
C GLY A 149 -5.89 6.38 10.56
N ILE A 150 -5.15 5.32 10.25
CA ILE A 150 -3.71 5.38 10.01
C ILE A 150 -3.37 4.75 8.66
N SER A 151 -2.52 5.44 7.89
CA SER A 151 -1.96 4.93 6.65
C SER A 151 -0.55 4.39 6.90
N ILE A 152 -0.20 3.31 6.21
CA ILE A 152 1.15 2.72 6.25
C ILE A 152 1.72 2.82 4.85
N ILE A 153 2.84 3.52 4.73
CA ILE A 153 3.51 3.81 3.46
C ILE A 153 4.90 3.21 3.52
N GLU A 154 5.34 2.59 2.43
CA GLU A 154 6.70 2.10 2.29
C GLU A 154 7.43 2.87 1.20
N ILE A 155 8.68 3.22 1.49
CA ILE A 155 9.58 3.91 0.56
C ILE A 155 10.82 3.04 0.36
N ASN A 156 11.08 2.67 -0.90
CA ASN A 156 12.31 1.99 -1.28
C ASN A 156 13.38 3.01 -1.68
N LEU A 157 14.44 3.13 -0.87
CA LEU A 157 15.51 4.09 -1.08
C LEU A 157 16.26 3.89 -2.41
N VAL A 158 16.46 2.64 -2.83
CA VAL A 158 17.17 2.33 -4.09
C VAL A 158 16.34 2.82 -5.28
N ALA A 159 15.04 2.45 -5.32
CA ALA A 159 14.12 2.91 -6.35
C ALA A 159 14.01 4.45 -6.38
N LEU A 160 13.90 5.05 -5.19
CA LEU A 160 13.75 6.50 -5.03
C LEU A 160 14.94 7.26 -5.60
N LEU A 161 16.16 6.85 -5.22
CA LEU A 161 17.36 7.53 -5.67
C LEU A 161 17.67 7.26 -7.13
N TRP A 162 17.58 6.00 -7.57
CA TRP A 162 17.87 5.64 -8.96
C TRP A 162 16.92 6.33 -9.95
N GLN A 163 15.62 6.36 -9.62
CA GLN A 163 14.64 7.10 -10.40
C GLN A 163 15.02 8.59 -10.50
N TYR A 164 15.44 9.20 -9.39
CA TYR A 164 15.81 10.62 -9.36
C TYR A 164 17.03 10.92 -10.22
N VAL A 165 18.06 10.07 -10.18
CA VAL A 165 19.27 10.22 -11.03
C VAL A 165 18.92 10.15 -12.51
N LEU A 166 18.17 9.12 -12.92
CA LEU A 166 17.76 8.96 -14.32
C LEU A 166 16.85 10.12 -14.78
N ALA A 167 15.95 10.59 -13.92
CA ALA A 167 15.10 11.72 -14.21
C ALA A 167 15.91 13.01 -14.36
N GLU A 168 16.91 13.25 -13.50
CA GLU A 168 17.78 14.41 -13.59
C GLU A 168 18.56 14.41 -14.91
N GLN A 169 19.14 13.28 -15.30
CA GLN A 169 19.81 13.11 -16.59
C GLN A 169 18.86 13.40 -17.76
N TYR A 170 17.63 12.88 -17.70
CA TYR A 170 16.61 13.13 -18.72
C TYR A 170 16.28 14.62 -18.82
N TYR A 171 15.90 15.26 -17.71
CA TYR A 171 15.44 16.66 -17.72
C TYR A 171 16.56 17.68 -17.98
N ARG A 172 17.84 17.32 -17.77
CA ARG A 172 18.98 18.16 -18.21
C ARG A 172 19.04 18.32 -19.74
N THR A 173 18.50 17.35 -20.49
CA THR A 173 18.48 17.39 -21.96
C THR A 173 17.22 18.07 -22.52
N GLN A 174 16.25 18.38 -21.67
CA GLN A 174 14.97 18.96 -22.10
C GLN A 174 15.01 20.50 -22.04
N PRO A 175 14.21 21.19 -22.88
CA PRO A 175 14.16 22.66 -22.88
C PRO A 175 13.67 23.27 -21.56
N GLU A 176 12.79 22.55 -20.86
CA GLU A 176 12.24 22.98 -19.57
C GLU A 176 12.79 22.09 -18.45
N PRO A 177 13.64 22.62 -17.56
CA PRO A 177 14.12 21.87 -16.42
C PRO A 177 13.00 21.62 -15.41
N ILE A 178 12.97 20.43 -14.81
CA ILE A 178 12.02 20.12 -13.73
C ILE A 178 12.60 20.57 -12.38
N THR A 179 11.79 21.25 -11.56
CA THR A 179 12.19 21.53 -10.18
C THR A 179 12.04 20.26 -9.33
N ARG A 180 12.82 20.14 -8.24
CA ARG A 180 12.71 19.00 -7.30
C ARG A 180 11.30 18.85 -6.71
N LEU A 181 10.61 19.97 -6.50
CA LEU A 181 9.26 19.98 -5.92
C LEU A 181 8.23 19.40 -6.89
N VAL A 182 8.30 19.80 -8.16
CA VAL A 182 7.44 19.27 -9.22
C VAL A 182 7.80 17.82 -9.52
N TYR A 183 9.08 17.47 -9.54
CA TYR A 183 9.55 16.10 -9.70
C TYR A 183 8.93 15.17 -8.65
N ALA A 184 9.02 15.53 -7.37
CA ALA A 184 8.48 14.70 -6.30
C ALA A 184 6.96 14.53 -6.43
N GLN A 185 6.22 15.59 -6.71
CA GLN A 185 4.78 15.49 -6.94
C GLN A 185 4.45 14.55 -8.11
N ARG A 186 5.11 14.77 -9.26
CA ARG A 186 4.82 14.11 -10.53
C ARG A 186 5.24 12.64 -10.56
N HIS A 187 6.47 12.36 -10.13
CA HIS A 187 7.12 11.07 -10.32
C HIS A 187 7.21 10.23 -9.04
N ILE A 188 6.77 10.76 -7.90
CA ILE A 188 6.72 10.01 -6.63
C ILE A 188 5.31 9.98 -6.08
N ILE A 189 4.70 11.13 -5.76
CA ILE A 189 3.39 11.17 -5.09
C ILE A 189 2.30 10.60 -5.99
N TYR A 190 2.18 11.06 -7.24
CA TYR A 190 1.18 10.51 -8.16
C TYR A 190 1.46 9.03 -8.55
N ARG A 191 2.69 8.55 -8.39
CA ARG A 191 3.01 7.12 -8.58
C ARG A 191 2.46 6.21 -7.49
N MET A 192 2.04 6.76 -6.36
CA MET A 192 1.42 5.99 -5.29
C MET A 192 -0.04 5.62 -5.60
N LEU A 193 -0.66 6.29 -6.58
CA LEU A 193 -2.09 6.17 -6.87
C LEU A 193 -2.55 4.73 -7.17
N PRO A 194 -1.84 3.91 -7.98
CA PRO A 194 -2.17 2.50 -8.17
C PRO A 194 -2.32 1.74 -6.85
N SER A 195 -1.29 1.80 -5.98
CA SER A 195 -1.31 1.11 -4.68
C SER A 195 -2.44 1.60 -3.77
N TYR A 196 -2.69 2.91 -3.77
CA TYR A 196 -3.80 3.50 -3.02
C TYR A 196 -5.15 2.98 -3.52
N MET A 197 -5.39 3.01 -4.82
CA MET A 197 -6.69 2.63 -5.37
C MET A 197 -6.96 1.13 -5.28
N ASP A 198 -5.95 0.27 -5.42
CA ASP A 198 -6.10 -1.17 -5.16
C ASP A 198 -6.48 -1.45 -3.70
N ILE A 199 -5.89 -0.72 -2.74
CA ILE A 199 -6.26 -0.83 -1.32
C ILE A 199 -7.66 -0.26 -1.07
N ALA A 200 -8.03 0.86 -1.69
CA ALA A 200 -9.38 1.41 -1.60
C ALA A 200 -10.43 0.42 -2.12
N PHE A 201 -10.14 -0.27 -3.21
CA PHE A 201 -10.99 -1.31 -3.76
C PHE A 201 -11.12 -2.51 -2.80
N LEU A 202 -10.01 -2.96 -2.20
CA LEU A 202 -10.03 -3.97 -1.14
C LEU A 202 -10.82 -3.50 0.09
N ASN A 203 -10.75 -2.22 0.45
CA ASN A 203 -11.51 -1.65 1.56
C ASN A 203 -13.02 -1.62 1.27
N ILE A 204 -13.44 -1.44 0.01
CA ILE A 204 -14.86 -1.59 -0.39
C ILE A 204 -15.34 -3.02 -0.12
N HIS A 205 -14.55 -4.04 -0.49
CA HIS A 205 -14.84 -5.43 -0.15
C HIS A 205 -14.91 -5.66 1.36
N ARG A 206 -13.98 -5.07 2.12
CA ARG A 206 -13.98 -5.14 3.59
C ARG A 206 -15.25 -4.50 4.17
N ALA A 207 -15.62 -3.30 3.72
CA ALA A 207 -16.80 -2.57 4.19
C ALA A 207 -18.08 -3.36 3.95
N ILE A 208 -18.25 -3.96 2.76
CA ILE A 208 -19.40 -4.83 2.46
C ILE A 208 -19.44 -6.07 3.34
N ALA A 209 -18.29 -6.71 3.59
CA ALA A 209 -18.24 -7.92 4.42
C ALA A 209 -18.71 -7.66 5.86
N ILE A 210 -18.41 -6.49 6.42
CA ILE A 210 -18.75 -6.10 7.80
C ILE A 210 -19.99 -5.21 7.92
N GLY A 211 -20.62 -4.83 6.80
CA GLY A 211 -21.77 -3.93 6.80
C GLY A 211 -21.44 -2.47 7.15
N LYS A 212 -20.20 -2.01 6.91
CA LYS A 212 -19.83 -0.58 7.04
C LYS A 212 -20.23 0.20 5.78
N GLU A 213 -20.50 1.49 5.96
CA GLU A 213 -20.80 2.41 4.87
C GLU A 213 -19.57 2.63 3.97
N ILE A 214 -19.81 2.80 2.67
CA ILE A 214 -18.77 3.09 1.67
C ILE A 214 -18.86 4.57 1.32
N GLU A 215 -17.72 5.25 1.40
CA GLU A 215 -17.61 6.68 1.16
C GLU A 215 -18.16 7.10 -0.20
N GLU A 216 -18.76 8.28 -0.25
CA GLU A 216 -19.05 8.94 -1.52
C GLU A 216 -17.75 9.40 -2.19
N GLU A 217 -17.73 9.34 -3.52
CA GLU A 217 -16.59 9.80 -4.30
C GLU A 217 -16.75 11.29 -4.62
N ASN A 218 -15.67 12.05 -4.40
CA ASN A 218 -15.53 13.39 -4.96
C ASN A 218 -14.90 13.25 -6.35
N PRO A 219 -15.66 13.37 -7.45
CA PRO A 219 -15.12 13.17 -8.79
C PRO A 219 -14.10 14.27 -9.12
N LEU A 220 -13.09 13.92 -9.91
CA LEU A 220 -12.24 14.91 -10.56
C LEU A 220 -13.09 15.71 -11.54
N ARG A 221 -13.44 16.95 -11.18
CA ARG A 221 -14.31 17.82 -12.02
C ARG A 221 -13.76 18.08 -13.42
N VAL A 222 -12.46 17.91 -13.62
CA VAL A 222 -11.73 18.30 -14.83
C VAL A 222 -11.67 17.17 -15.88
N ILE A 223 -11.72 15.91 -15.45
CA ILE A 223 -11.66 14.75 -16.35
C ILE A 223 -12.79 13.79 -16.01
N PRO A 224 -13.61 13.37 -16.99
CA PRO A 224 -14.61 12.34 -16.76
C PRO A 224 -13.97 11.09 -16.17
N THR A 225 -14.34 10.74 -14.93
CA THR A 225 -13.90 9.50 -14.28
C THR A 225 -14.95 8.42 -14.50
N PRO A 226 -14.56 7.16 -14.80
CA PRO A 226 -15.51 6.05 -14.84
C PRO A 226 -16.20 5.88 -13.48
N PRO A 227 -17.43 5.35 -13.43
CA PRO A 227 -18.18 5.13 -12.18
C PRO A 227 -17.62 3.91 -11.42
N LEU A 228 -16.35 4.00 -11.01
CA LEU A 228 -15.62 2.89 -10.39
C LEU A 228 -16.26 2.46 -9.08
N ARG A 229 -16.79 3.39 -8.27
CA ARG A 229 -17.52 3.07 -7.04
C ARG A 229 -18.63 2.06 -7.25
N ASP A 230 -19.55 2.35 -8.17
CA ASP A 230 -20.76 1.55 -8.35
C ASP A 230 -20.44 0.20 -8.98
N LEU A 231 -19.44 0.15 -9.87
CA LEU A 231 -18.90 -1.09 -10.39
C LEU A 231 -18.26 -1.91 -9.26
N ALA A 232 -17.47 -1.29 -8.38
CA ALA A 232 -16.78 -1.94 -7.28
C ALA A 232 -17.75 -2.48 -6.22
N ILE A 233 -18.79 -1.71 -5.89
CA ILE A 233 -19.85 -2.15 -4.95
C ILE A 233 -20.59 -3.35 -5.51
N ARG A 234 -20.95 -3.34 -6.80
CA ARG A 234 -21.62 -4.48 -7.45
C ARG A 234 -20.75 -5.73 -7.40
N HIS A 235 -19.49 -5.61 -7.81
CA HIS A 235 -18.50 -6.68 -7.75
C HIS A 235 -18.37 -7.23 -6.32
N ALA A 236 -18.11 -6.37 -5.34
CA ALA A 236 -17.91 -6.76 -3.95
C ALA A 236 -19.13 -7.45 -3.33
N LYS A 237 -20.36 -7.02 -3.66
CA LYS A 237 -21.58 -7.71 -3.24
C LYS A 237 -21.69 -9.11 -3.85
N ALA A 238 -21.39 -9.26 -5.14
CA ALA A 238 -21.42 -10.55 -5.82
C ALA A 238 -20.40 -11.53 -5.22
N ILE A 239 -19.14 -11.08 -5.05
CA ILE A 239 -18.09 -11.86 -4.41
C ILE A 239 -18.44 -12.20 -2.96
N SER A 240 -18.93 -11.25 -2.17
CA SER A 240 -19.33 -11.52 -0.78
C SER A 240 -20.44 -12.58 -0.70
N LYS A 241 -21.40 -12.56 -1.62
CA LYS A 241 -22.46 -13.57 -1.70
C LYS A 241 -21.88 -14.96 -2.02
N SER A 242 -20.98 -15.03 -3.01
CA SER A 242 -20.31 -16.27 -3.41
C SER A 242 -19.47 -16.87 -2.28
N LEU A 243 -18.63 -16.04 -1.63
CA LEU A 243 -17.76 -16.48 -0.53
C LEU A 243 -18.55 -16.96 0.69
N ARG A 244 -19.68 -16.32 1.02
CA ARG A 244 -20.57 -16.74 2.13
C ARG A 244 -21.30 -18.05 1.84
N ALA A 245 -21.58 -18.36 0.57
CA ALA A 245 -22.16 -19.65 0.18
C ALA A 245 -21.14 -20.79 0.20
N GLY A 246 -19.85 -20.47 0.05
CA GLY A 246 -18.76 -21.43 0.04
C GLY A 246 -18.15 -21.73 1.41
N LYS A 247 -17.02 -22.46 1.38
CA LYS A 247 -16.12 -22.67 2.52
C LYS A 247 -14.70 -22.25 2.14
N PRO A 248 -14.47 -20.94 1.89
CA PRO A 248 -13.20 -20.48 1.34
C PRO A 248 -12.08 -20.63 2.37
N LEU A 249 -10.85 -20.86 1.89
CA LEU A 249 -9.64 -20.66 2.69
C LEU A 249 -9.26 -19.16 2.67
N PRO A 250 -8.44 -18.64 3.60
CA PRO A 250 -8.04 -17.23 3.62
C PRO A 250 -7.44 -16.75 2.28
N ALA A 251 -6.56 -17.56 1.69
CA ALA A 251 -5.95 -17.23 0.41
C ALA A 251 -6.97 -17.20 -0.74
N VAL A 252 -8.02 -18.03 -0.67
CA VAL A 252 -9.10 -18.02 -1.66
C VAL A 252 -9.88 -16.71 -1.56
N VAL A 253 -10.20 -16.24 -0.35
CA VAL A 253 -10.90 -14.93 -0.15
C VAL A 253 -10.14 -13.80 -0.85
N MET A 254 -8.82 -13.71 -0.63
CA MET A 254 -7.98 -12.66 -1.22
C MET A 254 -7.83 -12.81 -2.75
N ALA A 255 -7.80 -14.04 -3.26
CA ALA A 255 -7.69 -14.32 -4.70
C ALA A 255 -8.90 -13.85 -5.52
N HIS A 256 -10.06 -13.62 -4.89
CA HIS A 256 -11.27 -13.14 -5.54
C HIS A 256 -11.28 -11.63 -5.76
N ILE A 257 -10.27 -10.91 -5.25
CA ILE A 257 -10.20 -9.46 -5.32
C ILE A 257 -9.10 -9.10 -6.31
N PRO A 258 -9.42 -8.67 -7.54
CA PRO A 258 -8.42 -8.28 -8.50
C PRO A 258 -7.68 -7.02 -8.04
N GLN A 259 -6.43 -6.87 -8.49
CA GLN A 259 -5.76 -5.57 -8.49
C GLN A 259 -6.03 -4.91 -9.82
N ILE A 260 -6.78 -3.82 -9.80
CA ILE A 260 -7.37 -3.23 -11.01
C ILE A 260 -6.43 -2.20 -11.66
N PHE A 261 -5.33 -1.84 -10.98
CA PHE A 261 -4.31 -0.89 -11.46
C PHE A 261 -2.96 -1.51 -11.84
N GLU A 262 -2.78 -2.83 -11.67
CA GLU A 262 -1.58 -3.55 -12.15
C GLU A 262 -1.69 -3.98 -13.63
N ASP A 263 -0.58 -4.44 -14.20
CA ASP A 263 -0.45 -4.82 -15.61
C ASP A 263 -1.55 -5.83 -16.04
N PRO A 264 -2.41 -5.50 -17.03
CA PRO A 264 -3.46 -6.38 -17.51
C PRO A 264 -2.94 -7.69 -18.12
N HIS A 265 -1.65 -7.80 -18.43
CA HIS A 265 -1.01 -9.01 -18.94
C HIS A 265 -0.51 -9.95 -17.85
N LYS A 266 -0.51 -9.51 -16.58
CA LYS A 266 -0.19 -10.33 -15.39
C LYS A 266 -1.28 -10.16 -14.34
N PRO A 267 -2.41 -10.87 -14.45
CA PRO A 267 -3.56 -10.65 -13.58
C PRO A 267 -3.20 -11.03 -12.14
N SER A 268 -2.95 -10.04 -11.30
CA SER A 268 -2.66 -10.17 -9.87
C SER A 268 -3.92 -10.01 -9.03
N THR A 269 -3.81 -10.30 -7.73
CA THR A 269 -4.95 -10.21 -6.80
C THR A 269 -4.50 -9.61 -5.47
N ALA A 270 -5.44 -9.38 -4.56
CA ALA A 270 -5.11 -8.94 -3.21
C ALA A 270 -4.18 -9.93 -2.47
N LEU A 271 -3.96 -11.15 -2.97
CA LEU A 271 -2.91 -12.04 -2.45
C LEU A 271 -1.52 -11.43 -2.50
N ASP A 272 -1.20 -10.67 -3.53
CA ASP A 272 0.14 -10.09 -3.71
C ASP A 272 0.39 -8.92 -2.74
N ARG A 273 -0.66 -8.47 -2.03
CA ARG A 273 -0.58 -7.50 -0.94
C ARG A 273 -0.21 -8.13 0.42
N ILE A 274 -0.08 -9.45 0.48
CA ILE A 274 0.40 -10.14 1.69
C ILE A 274 1.90 -9.87 1.85
N LEU A 275 2.27 -9.31 3.00
CA LEU A 275 3.63 -8.88 3.26
C LEU A 275 4.41 -9.97 3.98
N PHE A 276 5.41 -10.54 3.30
CA PHE A 276 6.29 -11.52 3.92
C PHE A 276 7.41 -10.84 4.72
N LYS A 277 7.81 -11.52 5.79
CA LYS A 277 8.97 -11.12 6.58
C LYS A 277 10.22 -11.42 5.77
N GLU A 278 11.00 -10.37 5.47
CA GLU A 278 12.29 -10.54 4.81
C GLU A 278 13.28 -11.26 5.76
N PRO A 279 14.09 -12.22 5.29
CA PRO A 279 15.10 -12.86 6.11
C PRO A 279 16.01 -11.82 6.78
N GLY A 280 16.28 -11.99 8.08
CA GLY A 280 17.10 -11.06 8.85
C GLY A 280 16.41 -9.76 9.29
N SER A 281 15.12 -9.56 8.97
CA SER A 281 14.40 -8.36 9.45
C SER A 281 14.19 -8.36 10.96
N THR A 282 14.47 -7.21 11.57
CA THR A 282 14.25 -6.94 12.99
C THR A 282 12.76 -6.71 13.27
N ILE A 283 12.37 -6.74 14.55
CA ILE A 283 11.00 -6.43 14.96
C ILE A 283 10.68 -4.96 14.62
N GLN A 284 11.62 -4.06 14.89
CA GLN A 284 11.58 -2.64 14.54
C GLN A 284 11.24 -2.44 13.06
N GLY A 285 11.96 -3.13 12.17
CA GLY A 285 11.77 -2.97 10.72
C GLY A 285 10.58 -3.71 10.12
N SER A 286 9.83 -4.50 10.90
CA SER A 286 8.80 -5.39 10.33
C SER A 286 7.45 -5.41 11.05
N TRP A 287 7.33 -4.76 12.21
CA TRP A 287 6.10 -4.81 13.01
C TRP A 287 4.86 -4.31 12.25
N HIS A 288 5.00 -3.23 11.47
CA HIS A 288 3.92 -2.63 10.68
C HIS A 288 3.38 -3.59 9.61
N ARG A 289 4.24 -4.46 9.06
CA ARG A 289 3.82 -5.47 8.08
C ARG A 289 2.89 -6.52 8.70
N ASN A 290 3.11 -6.85 9.98
CA ASN A 290 2.19 -7.74 10.70
C ASN A 290 0.81 -7.09 10.87
N ILE A 291 0.77 -5.80 11.22
CA ILE A 291 -0.47 -5.02 11.33
C ILE A 291 -1.25 -5.06 10.00
N VAL A 292 -0.59 -4.79 8.87
CA VAL A 292 -1.20 -4.87 7.53
C VAL A 292 -1.80 -6.26 7.27
N ASN A 293 -1.00 -7.31 7.47
CA ASN A 293 -1.45 -8.69 7.28
C ASN A 293 -2.61 -9.09 8.21
N TRP A 294 -2.70 -8.46 9.37
CA TRP A 294 -3.78 -8.71 10.33
C TRP A 294 -5.08 -8.02 9.94
N TYR A 295 -5.03 -6.84 9.31
CA TYR A 295 -6.23 -6.28 8.66
C TYR A 295 -6.76 -7.23 7.57
N TRP A 296 -5.87 -7.82 6.77
CA TRP A 296 -6.26 -8.82 5.78
C TRP A 296 -6.78 -10.10 6.43
N ALA A 297 -6.18 -10.55 7.55
CA ALA A 297 -6.69 -11.68 8.30
C ALA A 297 -8.10 -11.41 8.87
N LEU A 298 -8.32 -10.24 9.46
CA LEU A 298 -9.62 -9.83 10.01
C LEU A 298 -10.71 -9.81 8.93
N PHE A 299 -10.37 -9.36 7.72
CA PHE A 299 -11.25 -9.44 6.57
C PHE A 299 -11.58 -10.88 6.18
N CYS A 300 -10.58 -11.76 6.08
CA CYS A 300 -10.80 -13.18 5.78
C CYS A 300 -11.71 -13.88 6.81
N LEU A 301 -11.59 -13.50 8.09
CA LEU A 301 -12.42 -14.04 9.18
C LEU A 301 -13.90 -13.63 9.10
N GLN A 302 -14.28 -12.70 8.21
CA GLN A 302 -15.70 -12.43 7.95
C GLN A 302 -16.40 -13.55 7.16
N TYR A 303 -15.62 -14.47 6.58
CA TYR A 303 -16.06 -15.65 5.84
C TYR A 303 -15.69 -16.94 6.59
N ASP A 304 -15.71 -16.88 7.91
CA ASP A 304 -15.26 -17.95 8.78
C ASP A 304 -16.04 -19.26 8.57
N ASN A 305 -15.31 -20.37 8.71
CA ASN A 305 -15.83 -21.72 8.52
C ASN A 305 -14.88 -22.74 9.19
N ALA A 306 -15.28 -24.00 9.30
CA ALA A 306 -14.49 -25.03 9.99
C ALA A 306 -13.03 -25.18 9.48
N SER A 307 -12.76 -24.90 8.21
CA SER A 307 -11.39 -24.98 7.66
C SER A 307 -10.46 -23.88 8.19
N MET A 308 -11.02 -22.81 8.79
CA MET A 308 -10.28 -21.68 9.36
C MET A 308 -9.66 -21.98 10.75
N GLY A 309 -10.08 -23.05 11.44
CA GLY A 309 -9.70 -23.31 12.83
C GLY A 309 -8.18 -23.31 13.09
N LYS A 310 -7.39 -24.01 12.26
CA LYS A 310 -5.92 -24.04 12.39
C LYS A 310 -5.26 -22.67 12.25
N TYR A 311 -5.90 -21.74 11.53
CA TYR A 311 -5.38 -20.41 11.28
C TYR A 311 -5.62 -19.49 12.47
N LYS A 312 -6.78 -19.66 13.13
CA LYS A 312 -7.15 -18.90 14.31
C LYS A 312 -6.14 -19.11 15.44
N SER A 313 -5.83 -20.37 15.78
CA SER A 313 -4.87 -20.69 16.85
C SER A 313 -3.48 -20.09 16.57
N ASN A 314 -2.99 -20.17 15.34
CA ASN A 314 -1.71 -19.58 14.96
C ASN A 314 -1.72 -18.05 15.01
N LEU A 315 -2.84 -17.42 14.63
CA LEU A 315 -2.99 -15.97 14.70
C LEU A 315 -3.06 -15.49 16.16
N MET A 316 -3.76 -16.24 17.02
CA MET A 316 -3.88 -15.99 18.45
C MET A 316 -2.52 -15.83 19.13
N VAL A 317 -1.64 -16.83 18.92
CA VAL A 317 -0.28 -16.85 19.48
C VAL A 317 0.56 -15.68 18.96
N ARG A 318 0.39 -15.30 17.69
CA ARG A 318 1.14 -14.19 17.08
C ARG A 318 0.70 -12.83 17.62
N ILE A 319 -0.59 -12.63 17.88
CA ILE A 319 -1.11 -11.39 18.47
C ILE A 319 -0.61 -11.26 19.92
N ALA A 320 -0.74 -12.31 20.73
CA ALA A 320 -0.26 -12.31 22.11
C ALA A 320 1.24 -11.94 22.21
N ARG A 321 2.09 -12.59 21.41
CA ARG A 321 3.54 -12.29 21.37
C ARG A 321 3.86 -10.85 20.97
N PHE A 322 3.03 -10.25 20.12
CA PHE A 322 3.22 -8.87 19.69
C PHE A 322 2.82 -7.86 20.76
N GLU A 323 1.75 -8.14 21.51
CA GLU A 323 1.36 -7.34 22.66
C GLU A 323 2.40 -7.42 23.78
N ASP A 324 2.95 -8.61 24.04
CA ASP A 324 4.07 -8.81 24.97
C ASP A 324 5.31 -7.99 24.57
N ALA A 325 5.54 -7.80 23.26
CA ALA A 325 6.63 -6.97 22.75
C ALA A 325 6.40 -5.47 22.97
N LYS A 326 5.20 -5.06 23.43
CA LYS A 326 4.85 -3.67 23.78
C LYS A 326 5.14 -2.65 22.67
N ILE A 327 5.03 -3.09 21.42
CA ILE A 327 5.38 -2.27 20.25
C ILE A 327 4.44 -1.06 20.15
N LEU A 328 3.14 -1.26 20.37
CA LEU A 328 2.17 -0.17 20.33
C LEU A 328 2.37 0.87 21.45
N GLU A 329 3.05 0.51 22.54
CA GLU A 329 3.42 1.46 23.60
C GLU A 329 4.53 2.43 23.16
N LYS A 330 5.25 2.12 22.08
CA LYS A 330 6.25 3.01 21.47
C LYS A 330 5.63 4.06 20.54
N LEU A 331 4.36 3.89 20.16
CA LEU A 331 3.63 4.82 19.30
C LEU A 331 2.90 5.89 20.13
N THR A 332 2.34 6.88 19.43
CA THR A 332 1.50 7.90 20.08
C THR A 332 0.27 7.27 20.73
N ARG A 333 -0.26 7.91 21.79
CA ARG A 333 -1.49 7.44 22.46
C ARG A 333 -2.67 7.29 21.49
N SER A 334 -2.80 8.23 20.54
CA SER A 334 -3.82 8.18 19.49
C SER A 334 -3.69 6.91 18.65
N ALA A 335 -2.49 6.64 18.11
CA ALA A 335 -2.27 5.50 17.24
C ALA A 335 -2.41 4.16 17.97
N ARG A 336 -1.92 4.08 19.21
CA ARG A 336 -2.13 2.89 20.06
C ARG A 336 -3.61 2.61 20.27
N ASN A 337 -4.40 3.64 20.60
CA ASN A 337 -5.83 3.49 20.80
C ASN A 337 -6.53 3.07 19.50
N TYR A 338 -6.18 3.68 18.38
CA TYR A 338 -6.72 3.31 17.07
C TYR A 338 -6.48 1.83 16.77
N TYR A 339 -5.24 1.34 16.84
CA TYR A 339 -4.96 -0.08 16.55
C TYR A 339 -5.63 -1.03 17.55
N ARG A 340 -5.74 -0.63 18.82
CA ARG A 340 -6.43 -1.44 19.81
C ARG A 340 -7.91 -1.64 19.45
N HIS A 341 -8.59 -0.58 19.06
CA HIS A 341 -10.03 -0.59 18.81
C HIS A 341 -10.42 -1.04 17.40
N GLU A 342 -9.65 -0.67 16.37
CA GLU A 342 -9.97 -0.99 14.98
C GLU A 342 -9.38 -2.32 14.49
N LEU A 343 -8.39 -2.88 15.21
CA LEU A 343 -7.73 -4.12 14.78
C LEU A 343 -7.65 -5.19 15.88
N ILE A 344 -6.97 -4.90 17.00
CA ILE A 344 -6.63 -5.94 17.99
C ILE A 344 -7.87 -6.51 18.66
N LEU A 345 -8.75 -5.68 19.22
CA LEU A 345 -9.99 -6.14 19.85
C LEU A 345 -10.93 -6.86 18.85
N PRO A 346 -11.18 -6.32 17.64
CA PRO A 346 -11.92 -7.06 16.62
C PRO A 346 -11.33 -8.42 16.25
N LEU A 347 -10.00 -8.55 16.20
CA LEU A 347 -9.35 -9.84 15.95
C LEU A 347 -9.60 -10.82 17.07
N TYR A 348 -9.40 -10.44 18.33
CA TYR A 348 -9.73 -11.30 19.49
C TYR A 348 -11.18 -11.79 19.41
N SER A 349 -12.12 -10.87 19.19
CA SER A 349 -13.54 -11.21 19.06
C SER A 349 -13.82 -12.18 17.90
N ALA A 350 -13.09 -12.07 16.78
CA ALA A 350 -13.23 -12.97 15.65
C ALA A 350 -12.55 -14.34 15.86
N LEU A 351 -11.56 -14.42 16.77
CA LEU A 351 -10.82 -15.63 17.09
C LEU A 351 -11.49 -16.48 18.19
N GLU A 352 -12.30 -15.86 19.04
CA GLU A 352 -13.08 -16.53 20.09
C GLU A 352 -14.39 -17.17 19.58
N LYS A 353 -14.89 -16.72 18.44
CA LYS A 353 -15.97 -17.38 17.69
C LYS A 353 -15.45 -18.62 16.99
#